data_AF-A0A8X6WJP6-F1
#
_entry.id   AF-A0A8X6WJP6-F1
#
_cell.length_a   1.000
_cell.length_b   1.000
_cell.length_c   1.000
_cell.angle_alpha   90.00
_cell.angle_beta   90.00
_cell.angle_gamma   90.00
#
_symmetry.space_group_name_H-M   'P 1'
#
loop_
_entity.id
_entity.type
_entity.pdbx_description
1 polymer ?
#
loop_
_entity_poly.entity_id
_entity_poly.type
_entity_poly.pdbx_seq_one_letter_code
_entity_poly.pdbx_strand_id
1 'polypeptide(L)'
;MSRRKQRSAFDQVSEFDRERIVAYRDCGLSFRQIGRRVGRNQTTVMWICDRWMEEGTTDRHGRSHPPQCTTSREDWQIVRMAVTDHSVTSRTVAQHIESVTHYSASARTMVCPQDVHCLVYP
;
A
#
# COMPACT_ATOMS: atom_id res chain seq x y z
N MET A 1 -29.32 -6.24 13.76
CA MET A 1 -28.98 -5.05 12.95
C MET A 1 -27.47 -4.85 12.97
N SER A 2 -26.73 -5.35 11.97
CA SER A 2 -25.28 -5.15 11.90
C SER A 2 -24.99 -3.76 11.30
N ARG A 3 -24.54 -2.80 12.13
CA ARG A 3 -24.04 -1.51 11.64
C ARG A 3 -22.70 -1.73 10.97
N ARG A 4 -22.69 -2.02 9.66
CA ARG A 4 -21.48 -1.86 8.86
C ARG A 4 -21.12 -0.37 8.87
N LYS A 5 -20.11 -0.01 9.66
CA LYS A 5 -19.50 1.32 9.64
C LYS A 5 -18.96 1.54 8.23
N GLN A 6 -19.68 2.29 7.40
CA GLN A 6 -19.14 2.78 6.13
C GLN A 6 -17.83 3.49 6.46
N ARG A 7 -16.71 2.96 5.95
CA ARG A 7 -15.44 3.66 6.01
C ARG A 7 -15.62 4.89 5.14
N SER A 8 -15.58 6.08 5.74
CA SER A 8 -15.56 7.33 4.99
C SER A 8 -14.43 7.26 3.98
N ALA A 9 -14.70 7.69 2.74
CA ALA A 9 -13.64 7.89 1.77
C ALA A 9 -12.56 8.78 2.42
N PHE A 10 -11.32 8.31 2.43
CA PHE A 10 -10.21 9.09 2.96
C PHE A 10 -9.94 10.22 1.98
N ASP A 11 -10.50 11.40 2.26
CA ASP A 11 -10.19 12.60 1.51
C ASP A 11 -8.72 12.98 1.78
N GLN A 12 -7.85 12.63 0.82
CA GLN A 12 -6.43 12.91 0.91
C GLN A 12 -6.20 14.41 0.80
N VAL A 13 -5.28 14.94 1.62
CA VAL A 13 -4.85 16.34 1.47
C VAL A 13 -4.13 16.46 0.14
N SER A 14 -4.62 17.36 -0.71
CA SER A 14 -4.02 17.65 -2.01
C SER A 14 -2.59 18.16 -1.83
N GLU A 15 -1.75 17.97 -2.84
CA GLU A 15 -0.39 18.50 -2.85
C GLU A 15 -0.37 20.03 -2.66
N PHE A 16 -1.27 20.72 -3.36
CA PHE A 16 -1.47 22.16 -3.21
C PHE A 16 -1.82 22.59 -1.78
N ASP A 17 -2.71 21.84 -1.10
CA ASP A 17 -3.04 22.12 0.30
C ASP A 17 -1.85 21.87 1.24
N ARG A 18 -0.99 20.89 0.95
CA ARG A 18 0.23 20.63 1.73
C ARG A 18 1.21 21.79 1.61
N GLU A 19 1.45 22.29 0.40
CA GLU A 19 2.31 23.46 0.18
C GLU A 19 1.76 24.70 0.88
N ARG A 20 0.45 24.93 0.81
CA ARG A 20 -0.20 26.02 1.55
C ARG A 20 -0.02 25.89 3.06
N ILE A 21 -0.09 24.68 3.60
CA ILE A 21 0.14 24.42 5.03
C ILE A 21 1.57 24.83 5.42
N VAL A 22 2.58 24.44 4.65
CA VAL A 22 3.98 24.82 4.89
C VAL A 22 4.16 26.34 4.77
N ALA A 23 3.66 26.95 3.69
CA ALA A 23 3.77 28.40 3.48
C ALA A 23 3.13 29.20 4.64
N TYR A 24 1.95 28.79 5.11
CA TYR A 24 1.33 29.44 6.28
C TYR A 24 2.11 29.19 7.58
N ARG A 25 2.77 28.03 7.70
CA ARG A 25 3.61 27.74 8.85
C ARG A 25 4.82 28.66 8.88
N ASP A 26 5.45 28.90 7.75
CA ASP A 26 6.57 29.84 7.60
C ASP A 26 6.15 31.29 7.87
N CYS A 27 4.90 31.65 7.54
CA CYS A 27 4.30 32.94 7.90
C CYS A 27 3.98 33.08 9.41
N GLY A 28 4.29 32.07 10.24
CA GLY A 28 4.10 32.13 11.70
C GLY A 28 2.69 31.86 12.19
N LEU A 29 1.81 31.29 11.36
CA LEU A 29 0.45 30.97 11.79
C LEU A 29 0.41 29.81 12.80
N SER A 30 -0.60 29.85 13.68
CA SER A 30 -0.94 28.69 14.51
C SER A 30 -1.58 27.57 13.69
N PHE A 31 -1.35 26.31 14.06
CA PHE A 31 -1.92 25.15 13.39
C PHE A 31 -3.46 25.21 13.26
N ARG A 32 -4.13 25.77 14.26
CA ARG A 32 -5.59 25.96 14.24
C ARG A 32 -6.03 26.97 13.17
N GLN A 33 -5.30 28.07 12.99
CA GLN A 33 -5.59 29.06 11.94
C GLN A 33 -5.33 28.49 10.55
N ILE A 34 -4.25 27.73 10.39
CA ILE A 34 -3.94 27.04 9.13
C ILE A 34 -5.05 26.06 8.77
N GLY A 35 -5.45 25.21 9.72
CA GLY A 35 -6.54 24.24 9.51
C GLY A 35 -7.85 24.90 9.08
N ARG A 36 -8.20 26.05 9.66
CA ARG A 36 -9.38 26.83 9.24
C ARG A 36 -9.28 27.37 7.80
N ARG A 37 -8.09 27.75 7.34
CA ARG A 37 -7.87 28.29 5.98
C ARG A 37 -7.82 27.21 4.92
N VAL A 38 -7.37 26.01 5.27
CA VAL A 38 -7.22 24.86 4.35
C VAL A 38 -8.41 23.89 4.45
N GLY A 39 -9.29 24.06 5.44
CA GLY A 39 -10.43 23.17 5.66
C GLY A 39 -10.03 21.81 6.25
N ARG A 40 -8.94 21.76 7.01
CA ARG A 40 -8.38 20.52 7.59
C ARG A 40 -8.30 20.59 9.11
N ASN A 41 -8.31 19.43 9.75
CA ASN A 41 -8.15 19.34 11.21
C ASN A 41 -6.73 19.80 11.61
N GLN A 42 -6.61 20.47 12.76
CA GLN A 42 -5.36 20.86 13.38
C GLN A 42 -4.37 19.69 13.47
N THR A 43 -4.82 18.49 13.84
CA THR A 43 -3.94 17.31 13.94
C THR A 43 -3.32 16.93 12.59
N THR A 44 -4.08 17.06 11.49
CA THR A 44 -3.59 16.82 10.14
C THR A 44 -2.56 17.85 9.73
N VAL A 45 -2.79 19.12 10.06
CA VAL A 45 -1.84 20.22 9.80
C VAL A 45 -0.54 20.00 10.57
N MET A 46 -0.64 19.69 11.86
CA MET A 46 0.52 19.41 12.73
C MET A 46 1.37 18.27 12.15
N TRP A 47 0.74 17.14 11.81
CA TRP A 47 1.43 16.00 11.21
C TRP A 47 2.14 16.34 9.89
N ILE A 48 1.53 17.16 9.04
CA ILE A 48 2.18 17.62 7.78
C ILE A 48 3.38 18.50 8.08
N CYS A 49 3.27 19.43 9.03
CA CYS A 49 4.37 20.30 9.40
C CYS A 49 5.53 19.53 10.05
N ASP A 50 5.24 18.57 10.94
CA ASP A 50 6.27 17.74 11.58
C ASP A 50 7.02 16.92 10.53
N ARG A 51 6.27 16.29 9.62
CA ARG A 51 6.86 15.56 8.49
C ARG A 51 7.70 16.44 7.57
N TRP A 52 7.27 17.68 7.31
CA TRP A 52 8.06 18.64 6.54
C TRP A 52 9.39 18.97 7.24
N MET A 53 9.39 19.11 8.57
CA MET A 53 10.62 19.36 9.33
C MET A 53 11.59 18.17 9.30
N GLU A 54 11.07 16.94 9.21
CA GLU A 54 11.86 15.71 9.15
C GLU A 54 12.38 15.41 7.74
N GLU A 55 11.52 15.46 6.73
CA GLU A 55 11.81 15.00 5.37
C GLU A 55 12.18 16.13 4.39
N GLY A 56 11.80 17.38 4.68
CA GLY A 56 12.01 18.53 3.79
C GLY A 56 11.24 18.46 2.46
N THR A 57 10.28 17.54 2.34
CA THR A 57 9.45 17.38 1.14
C THR A 57 7.96 17.34 1.48
N THR A 58 7.15 18.00 0.64
CA THR A 58 5.69 17.91 0.67
C THR A 58 5.18 16.69 -0.09
N ASP A 59 6.06 16.05 -0.87
CA ASP A 59 5.71 14.91 -1.70
C ASP A 59 5.34 13.70 -0.84
N ARG A 60 4.41 12.91 -1.36
CA ARG A 60 4.01 11.68 -0.73
C ARG A 60 4.95 10.57 -1.19
N HIS A 61 5.63 9.96 -0.23
CA HIS A 61 6.21 8.62 -0.43
C HIS A 61 5.20 7.69 -1.13
N GLY A 62 5.56 7.24 -2.34
CA GLY A 62 4.82 6.25 -3.09
C GLY A 62 4.58 5.01 -2.25
N ARG A 63 3.54 4.25 -2.56
CA ARG A 63 3.36 2.96 -1.90
C ARG A 63 4.50 2.05 -2.32
N SER A 64 5.42 1.78 -1.40
CA SER A 64 6.40 0.72 -1.58
C SER A 64 5.68 -0.61 -1.45
N HIS A 65 5.73 -1.42 -2.51
CA HIS A 65 5.37 -2.82 -2.39
C HIS A 65 6.43 -3.52 -1.54
N PRO A 66 6.06 -4.53 -0.74
CA PRO A 66 7.04 -5.40 -0.12
C PRO A 66 8.01 -5.94 -1.19
N PRO A 67 9.30 -6.13 -0.87
CA PRO A 67 10.25 -6.70 -1.81
C PRO A 67 9.72 -8.04 -2.33
N GLN A 68 9.76 -8.21 -3.65
CA GLN A 68 9.31 -9.44 -4.28
C GLN A 68 10.25 -10.57 -3.86
N CYS A 69 9.72 -11.59 -3.19
CA CYS A 69 10.51 -12.72 -2.71
C CYS A 69 10.74 -13.78 -3.80
N THR A 70 10.04 -13.67 -4.92
CA THR A 70 10.14 -14.58 -6.07
C THR A 70 10.65 -13.84 -7.31
N THR A 71 11.47 -14.53 -8.10
CA THR A 71 11.88 -14.03 -9.43
C THR A 71 10.78 -14.30 -10.46
N SER A 72 10.75 -13.56 -11.58
CA SER A 72 9.77 -13.79 -12.66
C SER A 72 9.79 -15.23 -13.21
N ARG A 73 10.95 -15.92 -13.10
CA ARG A 73 11.09 -17.31 -13.49
C ARG A 73 10.37 -18.26 -12.52
N GLU A 74 10.50 -18.01 -11.22
CA GLU A 74 9.80 -18.77 -10.18
C GLU A 74 8.29 -18.55 -10.27
N ASP A 75 7.85 -17.30 -10.48
CA ASP A 75 6.43 -16.98 -10.67
C ASP A 75 5.83 -17.76 -11.85
N TRP A 76 6.55 -17.82 -12.97
CA TRP A 76 6.12 -18.60 -14.12
C TRP A 76 6.09 -20.11 -13.85
N GLN A 77 7.03 -20.62 -13.05
CA GLN A 77 7.05 -22.02 -12.63
C GLN A 77 5.87 -22.36 -11.71
N ILE A 78 5.50 -21.45 -10.80
CA ILE A 78 4.32 -21.58 -9.94
C ILE A 78 3.04 -21.60 -10.79
N VAL A 79 2.90 -20.67 -11.73
CA VAL A 79 1.76 -20.63 -12.66
C VAL A 79 1.70 -21.91 -13.47
N ARG A 80 2.82 -22.37 -14.02
CA ARG A 80 2.89 -23.63 -14.76
C ARG A 80 2.47 -24.82 -13.89
N MET A 81 2.96 -24.92 -12.65
CA MET A 81 2.60 -25.99 -11.72
C MET A 81 1.08 -26.04 -11.49
N ALA A 82 0.47 -24.90 -11.22
CA ALA A 82 -0.96 -24.81 -10.97
C ALA A 82 -1.83 -25.07 -12.20
N VAL A 83 -1.35 -24.68 -13.39
CA VAL A 83 -2.04 -24.95 -14.66
C VAL A 83 -1.93 -26.43 -15.05
N THR A 84 -0.78 -27.05 -14.79
CA THR A 84 -0.52 -28.47 -15.14
C THR A 84 -1.27 -29.42 -14.19
N ASP A 85 -1.31 -29.09 -12.91
CA ASP A 85 -1.94 -29.91 -11.89
C ASP A 85 -2.80 -29.05 -10.95
N HIS A 86 -4.12 -29.15 -11.15
CA HIS A 86 -5.12 -28.43 -10.36
C HIS A 86 -5.21 -28.90 -8.90
N SER A 87 -4.58 -30.01 -8.54
CA SER A 87 -4.52 -30.53 -7.16
C SER A 87 -3.38 -29.92 -6.33
N VAL A 88 -2.49 -29.15 -6.97
CA VAL A 88 -1.38 -28.47 -6.31
C VAL A 88 -1.92 -27.48 -5.29
N THR A 89 -1.59 -27.74 -4.03
CA THR A 89 -1.98 -26.88 -2.91
C THR A 89 -0.96 -25.76 -2.71
N SER A 90 -1.38 -24.66 -2.08
CA SER A 90 -0.48 -23.55 -1.73
C SER A 90 0.70 -23.99 -0.85
N ARG A 91 0.55 -25.07 -0.06
CA ARG A 91 1.63 -25.66 0.74
C ARG A 91 2.69 -26.31 -0.15
N THR A 92 2.26 -27.04 -1.17
CA THR A 92 3.16 -27.68 -2.15
C THR A 92 3.95 -26.62 -2.92
N VAL A 93 3.30 -25.51 -3.29
CA VAL A 93 3.97 -24.35 -3.89
C VAL A 93 4.96 -23.71 -2.90
N ALA A 94 4.59 -23.55 -1.63
CA ALA A 94 5.47 -23.00 -0.60
C ALA A 94 6.77 -23.80 -0.46
N GLN A 95 6.65 -25.12 -0.35
CA GLN A 95 7.78 -26.04 -0.22
C GLN A 95 8.68 -25.98 -1.45
N HIS A 96 8.08 -25.84 -2.63
CA HIS A 96 8.83 -25.68 -3.86
C HIS A 96 9.62 -24.37 -3.89
N ILE A 97 9.01 -23.24 -3.52
CA ILE A 97 9.70 -21.94 -3.42
C ILE A 97 10.81 -21.99 -2.37
N GLU A 98 10.56 -22.60 -1.21
CA GLU A 98 11.56 -22.79 -0.15
C GLU A 98 12.76 -23.58 -0.66
N SER A 99 12.53 -24.62 -1.46
CA SER A 99 13.60 -25.44 -2.02
C SER A 99 14.45 -24.73 -3.08
N VAL A 100 13.86 -23.78 -3.81
CA VAL A 100 14.52 -23.06 -4.92
C VAL A 100 15.19 -21.77 -4.47
N THR A 101 14.58 -21.06 -3.50
CA THR A 101 14.98 -19.70 -3.11
C THR A 101 15.61 -19.61 -1.72
N HIS A 102 15.51 -20.68 -0.91
CA HIS A 102 15.88 -20.67 0.52
C HIS A 102 15.14 -19.64 1.39
N TYR A 103 14.08 -19.01 0.86
CA TYR A 103 13.18 -18.12 1.60
C TYR A 103 11.86 -18.82 1.89
N SER A 104 11.36 -18.69 3.13
CA SER A 104 10.04 -19.20 3.51
C SER A 104 8.94 -18.25 3.05
N ALA A 105 8.26 -18.63 1.96
CA ALA A 105 7.11 -17.89 1.45
C ALA A 105 5.86 -18.26 2.25
N SER A 106 5.20 -17.27 2.85
CA SER A 106 3.91 -17.51 3.51
C SER A 106 2.86 -17.92 2.48
N ALA A 107 2.05 -18.94 2.80
CA ALA A 107 0.87 -19.32 2.03
C ALA A 107 -0.14 -18.17 1.80
N ARG A 108 -0.06 -17.08 2.59
CA ARG A 108 -0.84 -15.86 2.37
C ARG A 108 -0.27 -14.90 1.31
N THR A 109 1.04 -14.99 1.05
CA THR A 109 1.73 -14.18 0.02
C THR A 109 1.64 -14.85 -1.35
N MET A 110 1.56 -16.18 -1.38
CA MET A 110 1.23 -16.95 -2.57
C MET A 110 -0.26 -16.77 -2.88
N VAL A 111 -0.59 -15.78 -3.71
CA VAL A 111 -1.91 -15.69 -4.31
C VAL A 111 -2.18 -16.99 -5.05
N CYS A 112 -3.13 -17.77 -4.54
CA CYS A 112 -3.56 -19.00 -5.16
C CYS A 112 -4.06 -18.67 -6.59
N PRO A 113 -3.54 -19.30 -7.64
CA PRO A 113 -4.06 -19.14 -9.00
C PRO A 113 -5.49 -19.69 -9.17
N GLN A 114 -6.24 -20.05 -8.13
CA GLN A 114 -7.69 -20.24 -8.29
C GLN A 114 -8.44 -18.94 -8.61
N ASP A 115 -7.82 -17.76 -8.50
CA ASP A 115 -8.39 -16.47 -8.94
C ASP A 115 -7.93 -15.99 -10.34
N VAL A 116 -7.21 -16.81 -11.15
CA VAL A 116 -6.94 -16.45 -12.57
C VAL A 116 -8.14 -16.64 -13.50
N HIS A 117 -9.28 -17.14 -13.02
CA HIS A 117 -10.50 -17.18 -13.83
C HIS A 117 -11.03 -15.77 -14.19
N CYS A 118 -10.45 -14.70 -13.62
CA CYS A 118 -10.76 -13.30 -13.93
C CYS A 118 -9.71 -12.59 -14.81
N LEU A 119 -8.64 -13.26 -15.26
CA LEU A 119 -7.60 -12.64 -16.10
C LEU A 119 -7.45 -13.27 -17.49
N VAL A 120 -8.36 -14.17 -17.89
CA VAL A 120 -8.28 -14.88 -19.19
C VAL A 120 -9.57 -14.78 -20.02
N TYR A 121 -10.47 -13.83 -19.73
CA TYR A 121 -11.52 -13.45 -20.70
C TYR A 121 -11.81 -11.94 -20.60
N PRO A 122 -11.85 -11.20 -21.73
CA PRO A 122 -12.36 -9.82 -21.76
C PRO A 122 -13.85 -9.74 -21.44
#